data_AF-A0A814S3A5-F1
#
_entry.id   AF-A0A814S3A5-F1
#
_cell.length_a   1.000
_cell.length_b   1.000
_cell.length_c   1.000
_cell.angle_alpha   90.00
_cell.angle_beta   90.00
_cell.angle_gamma   90.00
#
_symmetry.space_group_name_H-M   'P 1'
#
loop_
_entity.id
_entity.type
_entity.pdbx_description
1 polymer ?
#
loop_
_entity_poly.entity_id
_entity_poly.type
_entity_poly.pdbx_seq_one_letter_code
_entity_poly.pdbx_strand_id
1 'polypeptide(L)'
;MTMPTLNKSINNQSVYMALKLPTDEELYIVDFHPIINIQRVKFISTYLCSKPYRTEPNFWLDTRACESVDQSVLIYEWYDSVPAVQWPKDAGLRVGINTPYRYVVVNVHYRSSDSNDIYTERITFTHQKPKYEIEMYDIMTNALNIQKHRVDFSCQYDSSEMKIFSTLFSSNFQGGAISLYRIRNNQVQSIIKGNLAWPQTFYQLSNVTDIKGEDYLIGLCAFEKPIQDQMVKSRNFICQLTLMFYIEQEEKLTIEGCENNDFSSISQRFLPVNALDTPQTLFDINPIYPKLPPNEWMQSQLNKPLSSPQSTDNDTQTIYLIYTNQHRYDQLIIFMQDHPLISILILWLILLVIGLVILVYVIRRARRIIVYSSSHIARPTSVTVGGDTSSLSGWLTKRRFQQYGDDDSTANVPLTSKHRWASDTEGSDLSDTEVFNTKKITQKG
;
A
#
# COMPACT_ATOMS: atom_id res chain seq x y z
N MET A 1 -7.84 -9.28 4.54
CA MET A 1 -8.32 -8.02 3.93
C MET A 1 -8.89 -8.34 2.56
N THR A 2 -10.14 -8.00 2.28
CA THR A 2 -10.83 -8.43 1.05
C THR A 2 -11.35 -7.20 0.32
N MET A 3 -10.98 -7.04 -0.95
CA MET A 3 -11.43 -5.92 -1.77
C MET A 3 -12.95 -5.98 -1.99
N PRO A 4 -13.61 -4.83 -2.20
CA PRO A 4 -15.05 -4.78 -2.34
C PRO A 4 -15.45 -5.20 -3.75
N THR A 5 -16.60 -5.87 -3.85
CA THR A 5 -17.26 -6.17 -5.12
C THR A 5 -17.45 -4.87 -5.92
N LEU A 6 -16.87 -4.81 -7.12
CA LEU A 6 -16.88 -3.59 -7.93
C LEU A 6 -18.17 -3.51 -8.75
N ASN A 7 -18.96 -2.45 -8.58
CA ASN A 7 -20.22 -2.28 -9.33
C ASN A 7 -20.03 -2.00 -10.84
N LYS A 8 -18.79 -1.97 -11.32
CA LYS A 8 -18.42 -1.76 -12.73
C LYS A 8 -17.08 -2.45 -13.00
N SER A 9 -16.93 -3.03 -14.19
CA SER A 9 -15.62 -3.42 -14.73
C SER A 9 -14.67 -2.21 -14.77
N ILE A 10 -13.46 -2.42 -14.25
CA ILE A 10 -12.33 -1.49 -14.38
C ILE A 10 -11.20 -2.16 -15.18
N ASN A 11 -10.42 -1.35 -15.89
CA ASN A 11 -9.38 -1.82 -16.82
C ASN A 11 -8.17 -0.89 -16.72
N ASN A 12 -6.98 -1.47 -16.48
CA ASN A 12 -5.73 -0.77 -16.21
C ASN A 12 -5.89 0.36 -15.16
N GLN A 13 -6.49 0.00 -14.01
CA GLN A 13 -6.79 0.91 -12.89
C GLN A 13 -6.42 0.28 -11.55
N SER A 14 -5.97 1.11 -10.61
CA SER A 14 -5.69 0.75 -9.23
C SER A 14 -6.91 0.94 -8.33
N VAL A 15 -7.20 -0.07 -7.51
CA VAL A 15 -8.13 0.00 -6.38
C VAL A 15 -7.32 -0.03 -5.10
N TYR A 16 -7.51 0.95 -4.24
CA TYR A 16 -6.89 1.00 -2.92
C TYR A 16 -7.93 0.72 -1.85
N MET A 17 -7.52 0.12 -0.74
CA MET A 17 -8.31 -0.04 0.49
C MET A 17 -7.39 0.15 1.69
N ALA A 18 -7.91 0.73 2.78
CA ALA A 18 -7.18 0.88 4.04
C ALA A 18 -7.73 -0.05 5.13
N LEU A 19 -6.84 -0.70 5.87
CA LEU A 19 -7.11 -1.38 7.13
C LEU A 19 -6.47 -0.56 8.25
N LYS A 20 -7.28 -0.08 9.20
CA LYS A 20 -6.79 0.56 10.41
C LYS A 20 -6.24 -0.48 11.37
N LEU A 21 -5.03 -0.26 11.89
CA LEU A 21 -4.43 -1.11 12.92
C LEU A 21 -4.89 -0.67 14.32
N PRO A 22 -4.90 -1.59 15.31
CA PRO A 22 -4.95 -1.23 16.73
C PRO A 22 -3.89 -0.17 17.06
N THR A 23 -4.28 0.86 17.81
CA THR A 23 -3.42 2.04 18.06
C THR A 23 -2.67 1.98 19.39
N ASP A 24 -3.13 1.09 20.25
CA ASP A 24 -2.79 0.86 21.65
C ASP A 24 -1.99 -0.44 21.87
N GLU A 25 -1.85 -1.26 20.84
CA GLU A 25 -1.12 -2.53 20.88
C GLU A 25 0.15 -2.47 20.03
N GLU A 26 1.20 -3.17 20.47
CA GLU A 26 2.38 -3.46 19.66
C GLU A 26 2.12 -4.73 18.84
N LEU A 27 2.38 -4.65 17.54
CA LEU A 27 2.07 -5.69 16.58
C LEU A 27 3.24 -5.87 15.61
N TYR A 28 3.40 -7.11 15.16
CA TYR A 28 4.38 -7.46 14.15
C TYR A 28 3.68 -8.15 12.98
N ILE A 29 3.87 -7.62 11.80
CA ILE A 29 3.58 -8.32 10.55
C ILE A 29 4.65 -9.39 10.36
N VAL A 30 4.26 -10.61 9.98
CA VAL A 30 5.21 -11.73 9.78
C VAL A 30 5.04 -12.48 8.46
N ASP A 31 3.91 -12.30 7.75
CA ASP A 31 3.64 -12.97 6.47
C ASP A 31 2.59 -12.24 5.62
N PHE A 32 2.72 -12.37 4.30
CA PHE A 32 1.83 -11.85 3.25
C PHE A 32 1.46 -12.95 2.27
N HIS A 33 0.16 -13.20 2.11
CA HIS A 33 -0.34 -14.17 1.15
C HIS A 33 -1.49 -13.60 0.30
N PRO A 34 -1.23 -13.18 -0.95
CA PRO A 34 -2.28 -12.72 -1.86
C PRO A 34 -3.08 -13.88 -2.45
N ILE A 35 -4.40 -13.76 -2.42
CA ILE A 35 -5.38 -14.71 -2.97
C ILE A 35 -6.08 -14.00 -4.12
N ILE A 36 -5.72 -14.37 -5.36
CA ILE A 36 -5.99 -13.57 -6.56
C ILE A 36 -6.32 -14.39 -7.80
N ASN A 37 -7.01 -13.74 -8.73
CA ASN A 37 -7.01 -14.14 -10.13
C ASN A 37 -5.81 -13.49 -10.86
N ILE A 38 -4.73 -14.27 -11.05
CA ILE A 38 -3.48 -13.82 -11.69
C ILE A 38 -3.66 -13.28 -13.12
N GLN A 39 -4.74 -13.67 -13.84
CA GLN A 39 -5.01 -13.19 -15.18
C GLN A 39 -5.56 -11.75 -15.18
N ARG A 40 -6.12 -11.31 -14.05
CA ARG A 40 -6.85 -10.04 -13.89
C ARG A 40 -6.05 -9.00 -13.14
N VAL A 41 -5.22 -9.40 -12.18
CA VAL A 41 -4.32 -8.51 -11.45
C VAL A 41 -3.01 -8.33 -12.23
N LYS A 42 -2.51 -7.09 -12.32
CA LYS A 42 -1.22 -6.73 -12.93
C LYS A 42 -0.12 -6.73 -11.87
N PHE A 43 -0.41 -6.10 -10.75
CA PHE A 43 0.43 -6.05 -9.56
C PHE A 43 -0.39 -5.72 -8.32
N ILE A 44 0.17 -5.97 -7.15
CA ILE A 44 -0.35 -5.64 -5.83
C ILE A 44 0.76 -4.87 -5.11
N SER A 45 0.43 -3.78 -4.43
CA SER A 45 1.40 -3.05 -3.60
C SER A 45 0.79 -2.79 -2.23
N THR A 46 1.46 -3.20 -1.16
CA THR A 46 0.98 -3.06 0.21
C THR A 46 1.88 -2.10 0.97
N TYR A 47 1.27 -1.02 1.46
CA TYR A 47 1.94 0.09 2.12
C TYR A 47 1.56 0.14 3.60
N LEU A 48 2.47 0.64 4.43
CA LEU A 48 2.15 1.19 5.73
C LEU A 48 1.96 2.69 5.60
N CYS A 49 0.92 3.22 6.23
CA CYS A 49 0.68 4.66 6.30
C CYS A 49 0.48 5.11 7.75
N SER A 50 0.94 6.33 8.05
CA SER A 50 0.44 7.10 9.19
C SER A 50 -1.04 7.46 9.04
N LYS A 51 -1.42 7.90 7.83
CA LYS A 51 -2.81 8.13 7.42
C LYS A 51 -2.97 7.78 5.94
N PRO A 52 -4.01 6.99 5.57
CA PRO A 52 -4.29 6.68 4.17
C PRO A 52 -4.70 7.95 3.44
N TYR A 53 -4.53 7.97 2.11
CA TYR A 53 -4.94 9.11 1.28
C TYR A 53 -6.44 9.42 1.44
N ARG A 54 -7.27 8.39 1.64
CA ARG A 54 -8.68 8.51 2.04
C ARG A 54 -9.04 7.43 3.06
N THR A 55 -9.96 7.75 3.96
CA THR A 55 -10.59 6.78 4.86
C THR A 55 -12.00 6.40 4.43
N GLU A 56 -12.67 7.24 3.63
CA GLU A 56 -14.04 7.03 3.17
C GLU A 56 -14.21 7.39 1.69
N PRO A 57 -14.96 6.59 0.89
CA PRO A 57 -15.42 5.24 1.23
C PRO A 57 -14.23 4.29 1.50
N ASN A 58 -14.50 3.12 2.10
CA ASN A 58 -13.48 2.11 2.48
C ASN A 58 -12.47 1.74 1.36
N PHE A 59 -12.78 2.03 0.10
CA PHE A 59 -11.89 1.86 -1.04
C PHE A 59 -11.92 3.10 -1.95
N TRP A 60 -10.86 3.31 -2.73
CA TRP A 60 -10.81 4.41 -3.70
C TRP A 60 -10.07 4.05 -5.00
N LEU A 61 -10.37 4.81 -6.05
CA LEU A 61 -9.67 4.80 -7.34
C LEU A 61 -8.86 6.09 -7.42
N ASP A 62 -7.53 6.02 -7.34
CA ASP A 62 -6.60 7.16 -7.43
C ASP A 62 -5.22 6.61 -7.88
N THR A 63 -4.14 7.35 -7.66
CA THR A 63 -2.75 6.89 -7.80
C THR A 63 -1.98 6.89 -6.47
N ARG A 64 -2.63 7.26 -5.35
CA ARG A 64 -2.00 7.46 -4.05
C ARG A 64 -2.56 6.52 -2.97
N ALA A 65 -1.65 5.91 -2.21
CA ALA A 65 -1.95 5.06 -1.05
C ALA A 65 -2.10 5.86 0.25
N CYS A 66 -1.09 6.67 0.60
CA CYS A 66 -1.04 7.45 1.83
C CYS A 66 -1.24 8.96 1.57
N GLU A 67 -1.57 9.72 2.63
CA GLU A 67 -1.74 11.17 2.53
C GLU A 67 -0.41 11.91 2.30
N SER A 68 0.66 11.45 2.94
CA SER A 68 2.04 11.92 2.74
C SER A 68 2.95 10.77 2.32
N VAL A 69 3.94 11.06 1.48
CA VAL A 69 4.97 10.10 1.03
C VAL A 69 5.95 9.83 2.17
N ASP A 70 6.38 10.87 2.89
CA ASP A 70 7.35 10.81 4.00
C ASP A 70 6.81 10.07 5.25
N GLN A 71 5.53 9.66 5.23
CA GLN A 71 4.89 8.84 6.25
C GLN A 71 4.27 7.57 5.66
N SER A 72 4.86 7.09 4.56
CA SER A 72 4.51 5.88 3.85
C SER A 72 5.71 4.97 3.64
N VAL A 73 5.51 3.66 3.75
CA VAL A 73 6.53 2.66 3.44
C VAL A 73 5.90 1.52 2.67
N LEU A 74 6.47 1.17 1.51
CA LEU A 74 6.06 0.03 0.69
C LEU A 74 6.68 -1.25 1.27
N ILE A 75 5.89 -2.14 1.86
CA ILE A 75 6.37 -3.33 2.58
C ILE A 75 6.29 -4.63 1.78
N TYR A 76 5.47 -4.64 0.74
CA TYR A 76 5.28 -5.79 -0.13
C TYR A 76 4.83 -5.28 -1.50
N GLU A 77 5.45 -5.79 -2.56
CA GLU A 77 4.93 -5.61 -3.91
C GLU A 77 4.98 -6.97 -4.62
N TRP A 78 3.88 -7.33 -5.27
CA TRP A 78 3.75 -8.56 -6.02
C TRP A 78 3.50 -8.24 -7.48
N TYR A 79 4.26 -8.90 -8.34
CA TYR A 79 3.99 -8.99 -9.77
C TYR A 79 3.89 -10.46 -10.13
N ASP A 80 3.03 -10.80 -11.09
CA ASP A 80 3.00 -12.15 -11.69
C ASP A 80 4.32 -12.55 -12.38
N SER A 81 5.19 -11.56 -12.59
CA SER A 81 6.45 -11.61 -13.30
C SER A 81 7.69 -11.61 -12.40
N VAL A 82 7.53 -11.63 -11.07
CA VAL A 82 8.64 -11.80 -10.12
C VAL A 82 8.23 -12.77 -9.00
N PRO A 83 9.02 -13.80 -8.65
CA PRO A 83 8.71 -14.66 -7.51
C PRO A 83 8.79 -13.89 -6.19
N ALA A 84 7.79 -14.11 -5.32
CA ALA A 84 7.66 -13.41 -4.05
C ALA A 84 8.89 -13.58 -3.15
N VAL A 85 9.24 -12.51 -2.45
CA VAL A 85 10.34 -12.48 -1.47
C VAL A 85 9.95 -13.28 -0.24
N GLN A 86 10.88 -14.10 0.23
CA GLN A 86 10.75 -14.86 1.46
C GLN A 86 11.38 -14.07 2.59
N TRP A 87 10.56 -13.69 3.57
CA TRP A 87 11.05 -13.04 4.78
C TRP A 87 11.90 -14.02 5.60
N PRO A 88 12.94 -13.56 6.31
CA PRO A 88 13.76 -14.41 7.15
C PRO A 88 12.91 -15.12 8.21
N LYS A 89 13.26 -16.35 8.55
CA LYS A 89 12.55 -17.11 9.57
C LYS A 89 12.65 -16.38 10.94
N ASP A 90 11.55 -16.38 11.68
CA ASP A 90 11.44 -15.76 13.00
C ASP A 90 11.65 -14.22 12.96
N ALA A 91 11.48 -13.59 11.79
CA ALA A 91 11.53 -12.14 11.59
C ALA A 91 10.13 -11.53 11.39
N GLY A 92 9.98 -10.24 11.69
CA GLY A 92 8.76 -9.50 11.40
C GLY A 92 8.92 -7.99 11.48
N LEU A 93 8.00 -7.27 10.84
CA LEU A 93 8.02 -5.81 10.71
C LEU A 93 7.05 -5.19 11.72
N ARG A 94 7.55 -4.25 12.53
CA ARG A 94 6.84 -3.64 13.66
C ARG A 94 5.83 -2.57 13.22
N VAL A 95 4.61 -2.64 13.75
CA VAL A 95 3.50 -1.72 13.45
C VAL A 95 2.65 -1.45 14.71
N GLY A 96 1.73 -0.49 14.63
CA GLY A 96 0.83 -0.16 15.74
C GLY A 96 1.43 0.87 16.70
N ILE A 97 1.32 0.65 18.02
CA ILE A 97 1.82 1.58 19.05
C ILE A 97 3.32 1.87 18.89
N ASN A 98 3.75 3.07 19.26
CA ASN A 98 5.13 3.57 19.14
C ASN A 98 5.73 3.60 17.72
N THR A 99 4.99 3.21 16.69
CA THR A 99 5.37 3.40 15.27
C THR A 99 4.57 4.56 14.63
N PRO A 100 5.04 5.13 13.51
CA PRO A 100 4.20 5.98 12.67
C PRO A 100 3.15 5.18 11.90
N TYR A 101 3.23 3.85 11.83
CA TYR A 101 2.40 3.01 10.96
C TYR A 101 1.07 2.61 11.62
N ARG A 102 -0.01 3.30 11.26
CA ARG A 102 -1.35 3.14 11.84
C ARG A 102 -2.37 2.50 10.91
N TYR A 103 -2.02 2.36 9.63
CA TYR A 103 -2.84 1.71 8.62
C TYR A 103 -1.97 0.85 7.72
N VAL A 104 -2.53 -0.28 7.29
CA VAL A 104 -2.07 -0.98 6.09
C VAL A 104 -2.96 -0.54 4.93
N VAL A 105 -2.37 -0.13 3.80
CA VAL A 105 -3.08 0.24 2.58
C VAL A 105 -2.67 -0.69 1.45
N VAL A 106 -3.63 -1.40 0.90
CA VAL A 106 -3.43 -2.37 -0.18
C VAL A 106 -3.90 -1.76 -1.48
N ASN A 107 -3.02 -1.75 -2.48
CA ASN A 107 -3.27 -1.39 -3.87
C ASN A 107 -3.38 -2.66 -4.70
N VAL A 108 -4.45 -2.79 -5.49
CA VAL A 108 -4.58 -3.85 -6.49
C VAL A 108 -4.78 -3.18 -7.84
N HIS A 109 -3.79 -3.31 -8.72
CA HIS A 109 -3.87 -2.78 -10.08
C HIS A 109 -4.42 -3.85 -11.02
N TYR A 110 -5.64 -3.66 -11.50
CA TYR A 110 -6.29 -4.61 -12.40
C TYR A 110 -5.88 -4.36 -13.86
N ARG A 111 -5.46 -5.42 -14.55
CA ARG A 111 -5.46 -5.50 -16.03
C ARG A 111 -6.89 -5.35 -16.52
N SER A 112 -7.78 -6.20 -16.01
CA SER A 112 -9.23 -6.11 -16.21
C SER A 112 -9.95 -6.83 -15.08
N SER A 113 -10.93 -6.17 -14.45
CA SER A 113 -11.88 -6.80 -13.54
C SER A 113 -13.25 -6.90 -14.22
N ASP A 114 -14.08 -7.86 -13.80
CA ASP A 114 -15.53 -7.73 -13.93
C ASP A 114 -16.14 -7.33 -12.57
N SER A 115 -17.46 -7.37 -12.45
CA SER A 115 -18.14 -7.03 -11.20
C SER A 115 -17.98 -8.05 -10.09
N ASN A 116 -17.50 -9.26 -10.39
CA ASN A 116 -17.47 -10.39 -9.48
C ASN A 116 -16.04 -10.74 -9.03
N ASP A 117 -15.06 -9.94 -9.42
CA ASP A 117 -13.65 -10.15 -9.07
C ASP A 117 -13.43 -9.76 -7.60
N ILE A 118 -13.12 -10.76 -6.76
CA ILE A 118 -12.87 -10.58 -5.33
C ILE A 118 -11.41 -10.90 -5.04
N TYR A 119 -10.60 -9.85 -4.94
CA TYR A 119 -9.24 -9.95 -4.42
C TYR A 119 -9.26 -10.11 -2.89
N THR A 120 -8.36 -10.93 -2.32
CA THR A 120 -8.11 -10.96 -0.88
C THR A 120 -6.61 -11.02 -0.59
N GLU A 121 -6.12 -10.20 0.34
CA GLU A 121 -4.81 -10.37 0.95
C GLU A 121 -4.97 -10.95 2.36
N ARG A 122 -4.21 -12.00 2.67
CA ARG A 122 -3.99 -12.44 4.05
C ARG A 122 -2.71 -11.79 4.54
N ILE A 123 -2.81 -11.09 5.66
CA ILE A 123 -1.69 -10.46 6.35
C ILE A 123 -1.67 -11.07 7.75
N THR A 124 -0.57 -11.69 8.11
CA THR A 124 -0.44 -12.37 9.40
C THR A 124 0.22 -11.43 10.40
N PHE A 125 -0.48 -11.16 11.50
CA PHE A 125 -0.02 -10.35 12.62
C PHE A 125 0.26 -11.22 13.85
N THR A 126 1.20 -10.80 14.69
CA THR A 126 1.44 -11.39 16.00
C THR A 126 1.78 -10.32 17.04
N HIS A 127 1.40 -10.56 18.29
CA HIS A 127 1.89 -9.81 19.45
C HIS A 127 3.22 -10.38 19.99
N GLN A 128 3.59 -11.60 19.60
CA GLN A 128 4.86 -12.18 20.01
C GLN A 128 5.98 -11.50 19.25
N LYS A 129 6.81 -10.74 19.98
CA LYS A 129 7.97 -10.03 19.45
C LYS A 129 8.91 -11.00 18.69
N PRO A 130 9.05 -10.89 17.35
CA PRO A 130 9.86 -11.81 16.53
C PRO A 130 11.35 -11.69 16.85
N LYS A 131 12.14 -12.77 16.69
CA LYS A 131 13.58 -12.74 17.01
C LYS A 131 14.33 -11.63 16.26
N TYR A 132 13.94 -11.38 15.02
CA TYR A 132 14.53 -10.36 14.15
C TYR A 132 13.50 -9.29 13.79
N GLU A 133 13.88 -8.02 13.86
CA GLU A 133 13.03 -6.91 13.41
C GLU A 133 13.39 -6.56 11.97
N ILE A 134 12.38 -6.50 11.08
CA ILE A 134 12.53 -6.15 9.67
C ILE A 134 12.33 -4.65 9.52
N GLU A 135 13.27 -4.02 8.82
CA GLU A 135 13.30 -2.58 8.58
C GLU A 135 13.75 -2.27 7.14
N MET A 136 13.68 -1.00 6.76
CA MET A 136 14.08 -0.52 5.44
C MET A 136 15.09 0.60 5.48
N TYR A 137 16.06 0.54 4.57
CA TYR A 137 17.11 1.53 4.43
C TYR A 137 17.12 2.03 3.00
N ASP A 138 16.68 3.26 2.79
CA ASP A 138 16.66 3.89 1.48
C ASP A 138 18.02 4.48 1.13
N ILE A 139 18.45 4.21 -0.11
CA ILE A 139 19.61 4.80 -0.73
C ILE A 139 19.14 5.52 -1.98
N MET A 140 19.28 6.85 -2.03
CA MET A 140 18.77 7.66 -3.12
C MET A 140 19.69 8.84 -3.44
N THR A 141 19.45 9.48 -4.56
CA THR A 141 20.26 10.62 -4.99
C THR A 141 19.39 11.74 -5.53
N ASN A 142 19.34 12.82 -4.75
CA ASN A 142 18.71 14.09 -5.11
C ASN A 142 19.71 15.04 -5.81
N ALA A 143 20.88 14.50 -6.21
CA ALA A 143 22.08 15.27 -6.49
C ALA A 143 21.90 16.25 -7.66
N LEU A 144 22.31 17.50 -7.45
CA LEU A 144 22.33 18.54 -8.49
C LEU A 144 23.37 18.25 -9.61
N ASN A 145 24.29 17.31 -9.38
CA ASN A 145 25.36 16.90 -10.30
C ASN A 145 24.99 15.63 -11.09
N ILE A 146 23.80 15.61 -11.69
CA ILE A 146 23.39 14.58 -12.64
C ILE A 146 24.31 14.64 -13.87
N GLN A 147 25.08 13.57 -14.11
CA GLN A 147 25.74 13.40 -15.41
C GLN A 147 24.71 12.92 -16.41
N LYS A 148 24.92 13.24 -17.69
CA LYS A 148 23.95 12.98 -18.78
C LYS A 148 23.38 11.55 -18.79
N HIS A 149 24.15 10.54 -18.40
CA HIS A 149 23.74 9.13 -18.37
C HIS A 149 23.97 8.43 -17.01
N ARG A 150 24.32 9.17 -15.96
CA ARG A 150 24.81 8.57 -14.71
C ARG A 150 24.56 9.48 -13.50
N VAL A 151 24.12 8.88 -12.41
CA VAL A 151 24.06 9.56 -11.10
C VAL A 151 24.66 8.63 -10.05
N ASP A 152 25.60 9.15 -9.29
CA ASP A 152 26.30 8.41 -8.23
C ASP A 152 25.65 8.70 -6.88
N PHE A 153 25.82 7.76 -5.95
CA PHE A 153 25.50 7.95 -4.54
C PHE A 153 26.59 7.35 -3.66
N SER A 154 26.80 7.96 -2.49
CA SER A 154 27.71 7.46 -1.48
C SER A 154 27.49 8.08 -0.10
N CYS A 155 27.59 7.23 0.92
CA CYS A 155 27.51 7.59 2.33
C CYS A 155 28.44 6.67 3.15
N GLN A 156 28.69 7.06 4.40
CA GLN A 156 29.28 6.21 5.42
C GLN A 156 28.14 5.70 6.31
N TYR A 157 28.11 4.40 6.57
CA TYR A 157 27.11 3.79 7.44
C TYR A 157 27.58 3.86 8.89
N ASP A 158 26.79 4.46 9.77
CA ASP A 158 27.10 4.67 11.20
C ASP A 158 25.96 4.16 12.09
N SER A 159 25.72 2.84 12.03
CA SER A 159 24.63 2.17 12.74
C SER A 159 24.98 0.69 13.03
N SER A 160 24.10 -0.02 13.71
CA SER A 160 24.25 -1.46 14.05
C SER A 160 24.21 -2.38 12.81
N GLU A 161 24.49 -3.68 12.95
CA GLU A 161 24.68 -4.56 11.78
C GLU A 161 23.37 -4.90 11.06
N MET A 162 23.11 -4.27 9.91
CA MET A 162 21.98 -4.66 9.07
C MET A 162 22.29 -5.86 8.18
N LYS A 163 21.40 -6.85 8.17
CA LYS A 163 21.49 -8.06 7.33
C LYS A 163 20.49 -7.96 6.18
N ILE A 164 20.93 -7.50 5.01
CA ILE A 164 20.05 -7.33 3.84
C ILE A 164 19.69 -8.70 3.28
N PHE A 165 18.40 -8.93 3.03
CA PHE A 165 17.90 -10.15 2.37
C PHE A 165 17.15 -9.87 1.06
N SER A 166 16.67 -8.64 0.86
CA SER A 166 15.93 -8.25 -0.32
C SER A 166 16.13 -6.78 -0.67
N THR A 167 15.81 -6.38 -1.90
CA THR A 167 15.96 -5.00 -2.37
C THR A 167 14.92 -4.61 -3.40
N LEU A 168 14.43 -3.38 -3.33
CA LEU A 168 13.57 -2.75 -4.33
C LEU A 168 14.35 -1.68 -5.10
N PHE A 169 14.22 -1.69 -6.42
CA PHE A 169 14.73 -0.66 -7.31
C PHE A 169 13.59 0.25 -7.75
N SER A 170 13.71 1.55 -7.52
CA SER A 170 12.73 2.54 -7.97
C SER A 170 13.40 3.63 -8.80
N SER A 171 12.85 3.91 -9.97
CA SER A 171 13.26 5.05 -10.78
C SER A 171 12.12 5.52 -11.66
N ASN A 172 11.98 6.84 -11.83
CA ASN A 172 11.08 7.39 -12.85
C ASN A 172 11.73 7.46 -14.24
N PHE A 173 12.95 6.94 -14.39
CA PHE A 173 13.64 6.75 -15.64
C PHE A 173 13.74 5.25 -15.95
N GLN A 174 13.20 4.82 -17.09
CA GLN A 174 13.23 3.41 -17.51
C GLN A 174 14.48 3.07 -18.31
N GLY A 175 15.08 1.91 -18.02
CA GLY A 175 16.23 1.36 -18.74
C GLY A 175 17.59 1.68 -18.11
N GLY A 176 18.53 0.76 -18.29
CA GLY A 176 19.86 0.78 -17.66
C GLY A 176 19.95 0.06 -16.31
N ALA A 177 20.98 0.38 -15.53
CA ALA A 177 21.39 -0.37 -14.35
C ALA A 177 21.39 0.48 -13.06
N ILE A 178 21.27 -0.20 -11.93
CA ILE A 178 21.56 0.34 -10.60
C ILE A 178 22.49 -0.64 -9.86
N SER A 179 23.54 -0.14 -9.24
CA SER A 179 24.54 -0.99 -8.56
C SER A 179 24.92 -0.42 -7.19
N LEU A 180 25.04 -1.28 -6.19
CA LEU A 180 25.53 -0.97 -4.84
C LEU A 180 26.73 -1.83 -4.48
N TYR A 181 27.73 -1.20 -3.88
CA TYR A 181 28.94 -1.81 -3.36
C TYR A 181 29.18 -1.37 -1.92
N ARG A 182 29.71 -2.29 -1.12
CA ARG A 182 30.30 -2.04 0.20
C ARG A 182 31.79 -1.84 0.03
N ILE A 183 32.37 -0.86 0.71
CA ILE A 183 33.80 -0.79 0.98
C ILE A 183 34.02 -1.04 2.46
N ARG A 184 34.75 -2.11 2.78
CA ARG A 184 35.21 -2.42 4.13
C ARG A 184 36.70 -2.70 4.08
N ASN A 185 37.51 -2.09 4.94
CA ASN A 185 38.97 -2.30 4.98
C ASN A 185 39.66 -2.11 3.60
N ASN A 186 39.24 -1.09 2.84
CA ASN A 186 39.66 -0.83 1.44
C ASN A 186 39.34 -1.94 0.41
N GLN A 187 38.53 -2.95 0.76
CA GLN A 187 38.06 -3.97 -0.16
C GLN A 187 36.65 -3.62 -0.64
N VAL A 188 36.46 -3.63 -1.97
CA VAL A 188 35.16 -3.37 -2.62
C VAL A 188 34.44 -4.70 -2.85
N GLN A 189 33.20 -4.80 -2.38
CA GLN A 189 32.33 -5.94 -2.62
C GLN A 189 31.02 -5.46 -3.27
N SER A 190 30.61 -6.10 -4.37
CA SER A 190 29.28 -5.89 -4.94
C SER A 190 28.24 -6.51 -4.01
N ILE A 191 27.27 -5.71 -3.58
CA ILE A 191 26.11 -6.17 -2.79
C ILE A 191 24.96 -6.45 -3.74
N ILE A 192 24.68 -5.50 -4.65
CA ILE A 192 23.48 -5.50 -5.48
C ILE A 192 23.83 -5.01 -6.89
N LYS A 193 23.23 -5.65 -7.89
CA LYS A 193 23.01 -5.11 -9.23
C LYS A 193 21.55 -5.29 -9.59
N GLY A 194 20.94 -4.27 -10.17
CA GLY A 194 19.55 -4.23 -10.61
C GLY A 194 19.42 -3.66 -12.01
N ASN A 195 18.30 -3.97 -12.68
CA ASN A 195 17.97 -3.48 -14.02
C ASN A 195 16.73 -2.58 -13.92
N LEU A 196 16.87 -1.31 -14.32
CA LEU A 196 15.83 -0.27 -14.20
C LEU A 196 14.74 -0.37 -15.28
N ALA A 197 14.76 -1.39 -16.14
CA ALA A 197 13.64 -1.77 -17.01
C ALA A 197 12.72 -2.86 -16.41
N TRP A 198 13.10 -3.46 -15.29
CA TRP A 198 12.33 -4.53 -14.65
C TRP A 198 11.21 -3.97 -13.77
N PRO A 199 10.21 -4.80 -13.37
CA PRO A 199 9.18 -4.38 -12.42
C PRO A 199 9.78 -3.77 -11.15
N GLN A 200 9.18 -2.70 -10.65
CA GLN A 200 9.55 -2.09 -9.38
C GLN A 200 8.95 -2.95 -8.28
N THR A 201 9.74 -3.86 -7.74
CA THR A 201 9.33 -4.79 -6.67
C THR A 201 10.56 -5.19 -5.87
N PHE A 202 10.34 -5.81 -4.71
CA PHE A 202 11.41 -6.41 -3.94
C PHE A 202 11.93 -7.69 -4.63
N TYR A 203 13.25 -7.79 -4.74
CA TYR A 203 14.01 -8.92 -5.27
C TYR A 203 14.86 -9.54 -4.16
N GLN A 204 14.69 -10.84 -3.93
CA GLN A 204 15.45 -11.64 -2.98
C GLN A 204 16.93 -11.69 -3.40
N LEU A 205 17.84 -11.31 -2.51
CA LEU A 205 19.27 -11.46 -2.75
C LEU A 205 19.69 -12.93 -2.68
N SER A 206 20.68 -13.31 -3.51
CA SER A 206 21.25 -14.68 -3.52
C SER A 206 21.80 -15.13 -2.17
N ASN A 207 22.36 -14.20 -1.40
CA ASN A 207 22.91 -14.42 -0.07
C ASN A 207 22.56 -13.23 0.81
N VAL A 208 22.32 -13.48 2.10
CA VAL A 208 22.24 -12.42 3.10
C VAL A 208 23.58 -11.71 3.17
N THR A 209 23.59 -10.39 2.99
CA THR A 209 24.81 -9.58 3.06
C THR A 209 24.72 -8.59 4.21
N ASP A 210 25.77 -8.54 5.01
CA ASP A 210 25.87 -7.63 6.16
C ASP A 210 26.36 -6.23 5.74
N ILE A 211 25.89 -5.19 6.42
CA ILE A 211 26.52 -3.87 6.45
C ILE A 211 26.68 -3.50 7.93
N LYS A 212 27.83 -2.93 8.28
CA LYS A 212 28.24 -2.60 9.65
C LYS A 212 28.69 -1.15 9.71
N GLY A 213 28.66 -0.56 10.90
CA GLY A 213 29.29 0.74 11.16
C GLY A 213 30.71 0.82 10.57
N GLU A 214 31.05 2.00 10.04
CA GLU A 214 32.28 2.31 9.28
C GLU A 214 32.36 1.76 7.84
N ASP A 215 31.35 1.03 7.35
CA ASP A 215 31.27 0.68 5.92
C ASP A 215 30.95 1.93 5.09
N TYR A 216 31.68 2.13 3.99
CA TYR A 216 31.21 3.04 2.94
C TYR A 216 30.30 2.30 1.97
N LEU A 217 29.11 2.84 1.76
CA LEU A 217 28.20 2.43 0.71
C LEU A 217 28.45 3.33 -0.48
N ILE A 218 28.81 2.76 -1.63
CA ILE A 218 28.99 3.49 -2.89
C ILE A 218 28.18 2.81 -3.98
N GLY A 219 27.61 3.60 -4.87
CA GLY A 219 26.86 3.06 -5.99
C GLY A 219 26.53 4.10 -7.04
N LEU A 220 25.80 3.64 -8.05
CA LEU A 220 25.37 4.47 -9.16
C LEU A 220 24.09 3.94 -9.77
N CYS A 221 23.40 4.83 -10.47
CA CYS A 221 22.45 4.51 -11.51
C CYS A 221 23.04 4.92 -12.87
N ALA A 222 22.97 4.02 -13.86
CA ALA A 222 23.41 4.23 -15.23
C ALA A 222 22.21 4.09 -16.17
N PHE A 223 22.07 5.01 -17.12
CA PHE A 223 20.87 5.16 -17.94
C PHE A 223 21.19 5.07 -19.43
N GLU A 224 20.45 4.22 -20.14
CA GLU A 224 20.59 4.03 -21.60
C GLU A 224 20.36 5.33 -22.37
N LYS A 225 19.33 6.08 -21.96
CA LYS A 225 18.95 7.37 -22.53
C LYS A 225 19.51 8.52 -21.69
N PRO A 226 19.76 9.69 -22.30
CA PRO A 226 20.21 10.84 -21.55
C PRO A 226 19.11 11.39 -20.65
N ILE A 227 19.46 11.74 -19.41
CA ILE A 227 18.58 12.46 -18.49
C ILE A 227 18.37 13.87 -19.05
N GLN A 228 17.11 14.30 -19.11
CA GLN A 228 16.74 15.58 -19.70
C GLN A 228 16.85 16.72 -18.69
N ASP A 229 17.39 17.87 -19.11
CA ASP A 229 17.55 19.07 -18.26
C ASP A 229 16.26 19.47 -17.51
N GLN A 230 15.08 19.25 -18.09
CA GLN A 230 13.80 19.55 -17.44
C GLN A 230 13.51 18.64 -16.24
N MET A 231 13.92 17.36 -16.28
CA MET A 231 13.79 16.43 -15.15
C MET A 231 14.73 16.85 -14.01
N VAL A 232 15.98 17.21 -14.33
CA VAL A 232 16.95 17.73 -13.35
C VAL A 232 16.41 19.01 -12.69
N LYS A 233 15.95 19.98 -13.49
CA LYS A 233 15.44 21.28 -13.01
C LYS A 233 14.18 21.16 -12.16
N SER A 234 13.32 20.18 -12.42
CA SER A 234 12.09 19.97 -11.64
C SER A 234 12.34 19.28 -10.31
N ARG A 235 13.56 18.78 -10.02
CA ARG A 235 13.89 17.92 -8.87
C ARG A 235 13.03 16.65 -8.76
N ASN A 236 12.31 16.30 -9.83
CA ASN A 236 11.49 15.11 -9.90
C ASN A 236 12.29 13.88 -10.36
N PHE A 237 13.61 13.98 -10.54
CA PHE A 237 14.44 12.83 -10.88
C PHE A 237 14.58 11.93 -9.65
N ILE A 238 14.19 10.66 -9.80
CA ILE A 238 14.34 9.65 -8.75
C ILE A 238 15.16 8.49 -9.30
N CYS A 239 16.25 8.17 -8.62
CA CYS A 239 16.82 6.83 -8.61
C CYS A 239 17.08 6.42 -7.17
N GLN A 240 16.43 5.34 -6.75
CA GLN A 240 16.35 4.89 -5.37
C GLN A 240 16.51 3.37 -5.31
N LEU A 241 17.19 2.94 -4.26
CA LEU A 241 17.46 1.56 -3.89
C LEU A 241 17.02 1.40 -2.44
N THR A 242 15.88 0.73 -2.23
CA THR A 242 15.44 0.37 -0.88
C THR A 242 16.07 -0.98 -0.53
N LEU A 243 16.78 -1.03 0.59
CA LEU A 243 17.29 -2.26 1.18
C LEU A 243 16.30 -2.77 2.21
N MET A 244 15.81 -3.99 2.05
CA MET A 244 15.01 -4.67 3.06
C MET A 244 15.95 -5.59 3.85
N PHE A 245 16.08 -5.31 5.13
CA PHE A 245 17.05 -5.96 6.01
C PHE A 245 16.39 -6.38 7.32
N TYR A 246 17.14 -7.11 8.13
CA TYR A 246 16.76 -7.43 9.50
C TYR A 246 17.91 -7.22 10.47
N ILE A 247 17.57 -6.94 11.73
CA ILE A 247 18.48 -6.78 12.87
C ILE A 247 18.06 -7.67 14.04
N GLU A 248 18.95 -7.87 15.00
CA GLU A 248 18.61 -8.52 16.29
C GLU A 248 18.02 -7.48 17.26
N GLN A 249 16.97 -7.85 18.00
CA GLN A 249 16.08 -6.93 18.73
C GLN A 249 16.74 -5.92 19.70
N GLU A 250 17.94 -6.20 20.19
CA GLU A 250 18.63 -5.37 21.19
C GLU A 250 19.55 -4.31 20.54
N GLU A 251 19.72 -4.38 19.22
CA GLU A 251 20.52 -3.43 18.47
C GLU A 251 19.80 -2.08 18.32
N LYS A 252 20.49 -0.99 18.64
CA LYS A 252 19.99 0.36 18.37
C LYS A 252 20.29 0.71 16.93
N LEU A 253 19.24 1.03 16.18
CA LEU A 253 19.38 1.47 14.81
C LEU A 253 18.97 2.93 14.66
N THR A 254 19.91 3.76 14.23
CA THR A 254 19.59 5.04 13.60
C THR A 254 19.32 4.75 12.12
N ILE A 255 18.08 4.93 11.68
CA ILE A 255 17.69 4.79 10.27
C ILE A 255 17.66 6.19 9.64
N GLU A 256 18.84 6.68 9.28
CA GLU A 256 18.98 7.80 8.36
C GLU A 256 19.38 7.23 6.99
N GLY A 257 18.57 7.52 5.97
CA GLY A 257 18.80 7.05 4.61
C GLY A 257 20.09 7.61 4.01
N CYS A 258 20.64 6.90 3.03
CA CYS A 258 21.80 7.33 2.29
C CYS A 258 21.37 8.27 1.16
N GLU A 259 21.52 9.58 1.35
CA GLU A 259 21.20 10.58 0.33
C GLU A 259 22.45 11.12 -0.37
N ASN A 260 22.37 11.31 -1.69
CA ASN A 260 23.39 11.99 -2.50
C ASN A 260 24.75 11.26 -2.54
N ASN A 261 25.83 11.99 -2.88
CA ASN A 261 27.16 11.46 -3.16
C ASN A 261 28.22 12.15 -2.30
N ASP A 262 28.02 12.09 -0.99
CA ASP A 262 28.77 12.84 0.02
C ASP A 262 30.27 12.49 -0.01
N PHE A 263 30.57 11.25 -0.38
CA PHE A 263 31.93 10.72 -0.54
C PHE A 263 32.31 10.51 -2.01
N SER A 264 31.95 11.46 -2.89
CA SER A 264 32.35 11.46 -4.33
C SER A 264 33.84 11.15 -4.55
N SER A 265 34.69 11.66 -3.65
CA SER A 265 36.02 11.15 -3.25
C SER A 265 36.29 9.67 -3.51
N ILE A 266 35.59 8.87 -2.72
CA ILE A 266 35.66 7.41 -2.61
C ILE A 266 34.99 6.76 -3.82
N SER A 267 33.83 7.27 -4.25
CA SER A 267 33.11 6.80 -5.44
C SER A 267 33.98 6.80 -6.70
N GLN A 268 34.70 7.89 -6.96
CA GLN A 268 35.60 8.01 -8.12
C GLN A 268 36.77 7.02 -8.09
N ARG A 269 37.23 6.63 -6.89
CA ARG A 269 38.38 5.74 -6.70
C ARG A 269 38.00 4.26 -6.72
N PHE A 270 36.82 3.91 -6.21
CA PHE A 270 36.46 2.52 -5.90
C PHE A 270 35.28 1.96 -6.68
N LEU A 271 34.46 2.78 -7.37
CA LEU A 271 33.40 2.25 -8.24
C LEU A 271 34.04 1.48 -9.42
N PRO A 272 33.79 0.17 -9.56
CA PRO A 272 34.40 -0.62 -10.62
C PRO A 272 33.77 -0.30 -11.97
N VAL A 273 34.52 -0.50 -13.06
CA VAL A 273 34.04 -0.25 -14.44
C VAL A 273 32.76 -1.05 -14.75
N ASN A 274 32.65 -2.25 -14.18
CA ASN A 274 31.51 -3.16 -14.34
C ASN A 274 30.27 -2.77 -13.50
N ALA A 275 30.28 -1.62 -12.81
CA ALA A 275 29.10 -1.07 -12.12
C ALA A 275 28.02 -0.57 -13.09
N LEU A 276 28.37 -0.38 -14.36
CA LEU A 276 27.45 -0.06 -15.45
C LEU A 276 26.76 -1.30 -16.04
N ASP A 277 27.25 -2.51 -15.73
CA ASP A 277 26.71 -3.76 -16.27
C ASP A 277 25.26 -3.96 -15.81
N THR A 278 24.35 -4.10 -16.75
CA THR A 278 22.93 -4.34 -16.47
C THR A 278 22.67 -5.85 -16.37
N PRO A 279 22.07 -6.36 -15.27
CA PRO A 279 21.56 -7.73 -15.20
C PRO A 279 20.61 -8.06 -16.35
N GLN A 280 20.73 -9.24 -16.95
CA GLN A 280 19.96 -9.66 -18.12
C GLN A 280 18.78 -10.56 -17.72
N THR A 281 18.93 -11.34 -16.66
CA THR A 281 17.91 -12.26 -16.14
C THR A 281 17.82 -12.21 -14.62
N LEU A 282 16.68 -12.58 -14.04
CA LEU A 282 16.53 -12.61 -12.57
C LEU A 282 17.56 -13.54 -11.90
N PHE A 283 17.99 -14.61 -12.60
CA PHE A 283 19.05 -15.51 -12.16
C PHE A 283 20.39 -14.80 -11.85
N ASP A 284 20.67 -13.66 -12.50
CA ASP A 284 21.89 -12.85 -12.25
C ASP A 284 21.87 -12.16 -10.88
N ILE A 285 20.68 -11.95 -10.28
CA ILE A 285 20.50 -11.46 -8.91
C ILE A 285 20.48 -12.64 -7.92
N ASN A 286 19.74 -13.70 -8.26
CA ASN A 286 19.58 -14.86 -7.40
C ASN A 286 19.43 -16.17 -8.20
N PRO A 287 20.32 -17.17 -8.02
CA PRO A 287 20.23 -18.45 -8.73
C PRO A 287 18.94 -19.26 -8.53
N ILE A 288 18.13 -18.95 -7.52
CA ILE A 288 16.80 -19.55 -7.30
C ILE A 288 15.77 -19.03 -8.33
N TYR A 289 15.99 -17.85 -8.89
CA TYR A 289 15.12 -17.24 -9.88
C TYR A 289 15.24 -17.86 -11.28
N PRO A 290 14.21 -17.72 -12.14
CA PRO A 290 14.27 -18.17 -13.52
C PRO A 290 15.41 -17.50 -14.30
N LYS A 291 16.02 -18.27 -15.22
CA LYS A 291 17.02 -17.81 -16.20
C LYS A 291 16.40 -17.02 -17.37
N LEU A 292 15.33 -16.27 -17.11
CA LEU A 292 14.63 -15.46 -18.10
C LEU A 292 14.57 -14.00 -17.62
N PRO A 293 14.57 -13.03 -18.55
CA PRO A 293 14.13 -11.66 -18.27
C PRO A 293 12.71 -11.65 -17.65
N PRO A 294 12.35 -10.73 -16.74
CA PRO A 294 11.03 -10.73 -16.08
C PRO A 294 9.86 -10.65 -17.04
N ASN A 295 9.98 -9.86 -18.11
CA ASN A 295 8.98 -9.72 -19.16
C ASN A 295 8.80 -11.03 -19.97
N GLU A 296 9.86 -11.75 -20.29
CA GLU A 296 9.78 -13.06 -20.94
C GLU A 296 9.23 -14.13 -19.97
N TRP A 297 9.64 -14.08 -18.70
CA TRP A 297 9.11 -14.98 -17.68
C TRP A 297 7.61 -14.76 -17.47
N MET A 298 7.14 -13.51 -17.46
CA MET A 298 5.71 -13.14 -17.46
C MET A 298 4.96 -13.81 -18.61
N GLN A 299 5.44 -13.66 -19.84
CA GLN A 299 4.83 -14.30 -21.01
C GLN A 299 4.86 -15.84 -20.89
N SER A 300 5.92 -16.41 -20.33
CA SER A 300 5.98 -17.86 -20.09
C SER A 300 5.00 -18.34 -19.00
N GLN A 301 4.65 -17.50 -18.00
CA GLN A 301 3.63 -17.83 -17.00
C GLN A 301 2.21 -17.69 -17.59
N LEU A 302 1.94 -16.63 -18.34
CA LEU A 302 0.63 -16.41 -19.00
C LEU A 302 0.25 -17.54 -19.97
N ASN A 303 1.24 -18.18 -20.58
CA ASN A 303 1.04 -19.30 -21.52
C ASN A 303 0.98 -20.68 -20.84
N LYS A 304 1.15 -20.79 -19.51
CA LYS A 304 0.96 -22.06 -18.80
C LYS A 304 -0.54 -22.35 -18.64
N PRO A 305 -1.01 -23.59 -18.89
CA PRO A 305 -2.34 -23.98 -18.48
C PRO A 305 -2.46 -23.89 -16.96
N LEU A 306 -3.59 -23.37 -16.47
CA LEU A 306 -3.91 -23.29 -15.05
C LEU A 306 -3.91 -24.69 -14.44
N SER A 307 -2.87 -25.01 -13.67
CA SER A 307 -2.88 -26.17 -12.78
C SER A 307 -3.76 -25.87 -11.56
N SER A 308 -4.73 -26.74 -11.31
CA SER A 308 -5.52 -26.75 -10.07
C SER A 308 -4.59 -26.81 -8.84
N PRO A 309 -4.85 -26.06 -7.76
CA PRO A 309 -4.06 -26.20 -6.53
C PRO A 309 -4.17 -27.63 -5.97
N GLN A 310 -3.05 -28.35 -5.89
CA GLN A 310 -2.97 -29.55 -5.04
C GLN A 310 -2.83 -29.12 -3.58
N SER A 311 -3.96 -29.09 -2.88
CA SER A 311 -4.02 -28.86 -1.44
C SER A 311 -3.54 -30.10 -0.68
N THR A 312 -2.28 -30.10 -0.26
CA THR A 312 -1.77 -31.06 0.74
C THR A 312 -0.95 -30.35 1.80
N ASP A 313 -1.63 -29.69 2.75
CA ASP A 313 -1.15 -29.64 4.12
C ASP A 313 -2.33 -29.45 5.09
N ASN A 314 -2.32 -30.17 6.21
CA ASN A 314 -3.51 -30.32 7.08
C ASN A 314 -3.33 -29.72 8.49
N ASP A 315 -2.16 -29.15 8.80
CA ASP A 315 -1.74 -28.75 10.16
C ASP A 315 -1.42 -27.24 10.30
N THR A 316 -2.22 -26.35 9.71
CA THR A 316 -2.15 -24.90 10.00
C THR A 316 -3.51 -24.29 10.33
N GLN A 317 -3.71 -23.91 11.60
CA GLN A 317 -4.81 -23.04 12.00
C GLN A 317 -4.60 -21.63 11.41
N THR A 318 -5.24 -21.38 10.27
CA THR A 318 -5.35 -20.04 9.70
C THR A 318 -6.42 -19.25 10.45
N ILE A 319 -6.04 -18.18 11.15
CA ILE A 319 -7.00 -17.21 11.70
C ILE A 319 -7.44 -16.27 10.58
N TYR A 320 -8.69 -16.39 10.14
CA TYR A 320 -9.28 -15.49 9.15
C TYR A 320 -9.83 -14.23 9.83
N LEU A 321 -9.08 -13.12 9.77
CA LEU A 321 -9.61 -11.80 10.08
C LEU A 321 -10.51 -11.31 8.92
N ILE A 322 -11.75 -11.80 8.93
CA ILE A 322 -12.83 -11.35 8.04
C ILE A 322 -13.46 -10.11 8.66
N TYR A 323 -13.07 -8.92 8.20
CA TYR A 323 -13.76 -7.68 8.54
C TYR A 323 -14.90 -7.39 7.55
N THR A 324 -15.90 -8.28 7.49
CA THR A 324 -17.12 -8.06 6.70
C THR A 324 -18.08 -7.13 7.43
N ASN A 325 -18.00 -5.83 7.14
CA ASN A 325 -19.09 -4.93 7.48
C ASN A 325 -20.25 -5.05 6.46
N GLN A 326 -20.82 -6.26 6.33
CA GLN A 326 -22.12 -6.46 5.70
C GLN A 326 -22.80 -7.75 6.20
N HIS A 327 -24.00 -7.57 6.76
CA HIS A 327 -25.03 -8.58 7.07
C HIS A 327 -24.73 -9.67 8.13
N ARG A 328 -24.90 -9.29 9.40
CA ARG A 328 -25.72 -9.87 10.52
C ARG A 328 -26.24 -11.34 10.56
N TYR A 329 -25.94 -12.23 9.61
CA TYR A 329 -26.47 -13.60 9.57
C TYR A 329 -25.42 -14.67 9.93
N ASP A 330 -24.14 -14.46 9.60
CA ASP A 330 -23.11 -15.50 9.76
C ASP A 330 -22.77 -15.80 11.23
N GLN A 331 -22.91 -14.83 12.12
CA GLN A 331 -22.76 -15.06 13.58
C GLN A 331 -23.85 -15.98 14.17
N LEU A 332 -25.01 -16.10 13.52
CA LEU A 332 -26.10 -16.95 14.02
C LEU A 332 -25.84 -18.45 13.74
N ILE A 333 -25.11 -18.76 12.68
CA ILE A 333 -24.81 -20.15 12.27
C ILE A 333 -23.73 -20.74 13.18
N ILE A 334 -22.67 -19.97 13.46
CA ILE A 334 -21.57 -20.42 14.32
C ILE A 334 -22.05 -20.63 15.76
N PHE A 335 -22.83 -19.70 16.32
CA PHE A 335 -23.33 -19.83 17.71
C PHE A 335 -24.25 -21.05 17.93
N MET A 336 -24.95 -21.51 16.88
CA MET A 336 -25.80 -22.69 17.00
C MET A 336 -25.03 -24.03 16.96
N GLN A 337 -23.76 -24.03 16.55
CA GLN A 337 -22.95 -25.24 16.41
C GLN A 337 -22.29 -25.67 17.74
N ASP A 338 -21.94 -24.72 18.61
CA ASP A 338 -21.26 -24.99 19.88
C ASP A 338 -22.22 -25.22 21.08
N HIS A 339 -23.48 -24.81 20.98
CA HIS A 339 -24.45 -24.83 22.10
C HIS A 339 -25.84 -25.39 21.72
N PRO A 340 -25.99 -26.71 21.50
CA PRO A 340 -27.22 -27.32 20.98
C PRO A 340 -28.46 -27.10 21.86
N LEU A 341 -28.31 -27.01 23.18
CA LEU A 341 -29.42 -26.73 24.10
C LEU A 341 -29.98 -25.32 23.94
N ILE A 342 -29.13 -24.33 23.60
CA ILE A 342 -29.56 -22.95 23.36
C ILE A 342 -30.26 -22.86 22.00
N SER A 343 -29.76 -23.55 20.97
CA SER A 343 -30.41 -23.68 19.66
C SER A 343 -31.83 -24.25 19.77
N ILE A 344 -32.04 -25.26 20.62
CA ILE A 344 -33.36 -25.84 20.91
C ILE A 344 -34.28 -24.82 21.60
N LEU A 345 -33.79 -24.08 22.60
CA LEU A 345 -34.56 -23.03 23.28
C LEU A 345 -34.97 -21.89 22.33
N ILE A 346 -34.07 -21.47 21.43
CA ILE A 346 -34.36 -20.45 20.40
C ILE A 346 -35.42 -20.96 19.42
N LEU A 347 -35.32 -22.21 18.95
CA LEU A 347 -36.35 -22.83 18.11
C LEU A 347 -37.72 -22.89 18.80
N TRP A 348 -37.77 -23.25 20.08
CA TRP A 348 -39.00 -23.23 20.87
C TRP A 348 -39.59 -21.82 20.99
N LEU A 349 -38.77 -20.80 21.25
CA LEU A 349 -39.21 -19.40 21.31
C LEU A 349 -39.76 -18.91 19.96
N ILE A 350 -39.10 -19.25 18.85
CA ILE A 350 -39.56 -18.92 17.50
C ILE A 350 -40.92 -19.59 17.21
N LEU A 351 -41.08 -20.88 17.52
CA LEU A 351 -42.35 -21.59 17.35
C LEU A 351 -43.47 -21.01 18.23
N LEU A 352 -43.16 -20.59 19.46
CA LEU A 352 -44.12 -19.97 20.38
C LEU A 352 -44.57 -18.59 19.84
N VAL A 353 -43.65 -17.76 19.33
CA VAL A 353 -43.98 -16.49 18.66
C VAL A 353 -44.82 -16.70 17.41
N ILE A 354 -44.47 -17.67 16.56
CA ILE A 354 -45.27 -18.04 15.37
C ILE A 354 -46.68 -18.48 15.78
N GLY A 355 -46.80 -19.32 16.82
CA GLY A 355 -48.07 -19.75 17.39
C GLY A 355 -48.92 -18.58 17.89
N LEU A 356 -48.32 -17.61 18.59
CA LEU A 356 -49.00 -16.39 19.03
C LEU A 356 -49.46 -15.51 17.86
N VAL A 357 -48.64 -15.37 16.80
CA VAL A 357 -49.01 -14.62 15.59
C VAL A 357 -50.19 -15.29 14.88
N ILE A 358 -50.18 -16.61 14.75
CA ILE A 358 -51.29 -17.39 14.18
C ILE A 358 -52.54 -17.24 15.04
N LEU A 359 -52.43 -17.34 16.36
CA LEU A 359 -53.54 -17.17 17.30
C LEU A 359 -54.17 -15.78 17.20
N VAL A 360 -53.35 -14.72 17.17
CA VAL A 360 -53.82 -13.33 16.97
C VAL A 360 -54.48 -13.16 15.61
N TYR A 361 -53.96 -13.78 14.55
CA TYR A 361 -54.57 -13.78 13.23
C TYR A 361 -55.94 -14.49 13.23
N VAL A 362 -56.05 -15.66 13.85
CA VAL A 362 -57.31 -16.41 13.99
C VAL A 362 -58.34 -15.62 14.81
N ILE A 363 -57.95 -15.03 15.95
CA ILE A 363 -58.83 -14.17 16.75
C ILE A 363 -59.30 -12.95 15.95
N ARG A 364 -58.41 -12.29 15.20
CA ARG A 364 -58.77 -11.16 14.33
C ARG A 364 -59.71 -11.59 13.20
N ARG A 365 -59.52 -12.78 12.62
CA ARG A 365 -60.39 -13.34 11.57
C ARG A 365 -61.77 -13.73 12.12
N ALA A 366 -61.84 -14.36 13.29
CA ALA A 366 -63.08 -14.66 14.00
C ALA A 366 -63.87 -13.38 14.34
N ARG A 367 -63.20 -12.34 14.84
CA ARG A 367 -63.84 -11.03 15.10
C ARG A 367 -64.43 -10.40 13.82
N ARG A 368 -63.79 -10.52 12.65
CA ARG A 368 -64.38 -10.04 11.38
C ARG A 368 -65.64 -10.82 10.98
N ILE A 369 -65.68 -12.13 11.22
CA ILE A 369 -66.86 -12.97 10.92
C ILE A 369 -68.04 -12.58 11.82
N ILE A 370 -67.78 -12.32 13.11
CA ILE A 370 -68.81 -11.86 14.05
C ILE A 370 -69.37 -10.48 13.65
N VAL A 371 -68.51 -9.54 13.21
CA VAL A 371 -68.95 -8.21 12.74
C VAL A 371 -69.79 -8.28 11.45
N TYR A 372 -69.49 -9.22 10.54
CA TYR A 372 -70.33 -9.43 9.34
C TYR A 372 -71.72 -10.02 9.66
N SER A 373 -71.88 -10.71 10.79
CA SER A 373 -73.18 -11.22 11.25
C SER A 373 -74.08 -10.14 11.85
N SER A 374 -73.54 -8.98 12.22
CA SER A 374 -74.29 -7.89 12.89
C SER A 374 -74.61 -6.69 11.99
N SER A 375 -74.13 -6.66 10.74
CA SER A 375 -74.41 -5.59 9.77
C SER A 375 -75.65 -5.83 8.88
N HIS A 376 -76.59 -6.67 9.31
CA HIS A 376 -77.84 -6.99 8.60
C HIS A 376 -79.11 -6.81 9.47
N ILE A 377 -79.18 -5.73 10.24
CA ILE A 377 -80.45 -5.15 10.73
C ILE A 377 -80.43 -3.62 10.53
N ALA A 378 -81.59 -3.08 10.13
CA ALA A 378 -81.97 -1.67 10.06
C ALA A 378 -81.31 -0.73 9.01
N ARG A 379 -82.02 -0.53 7.89
CA ARG A 379 -82.26 0.83 7.37
C ARG A 379 -83.34 1.50 8.23
N PRO A 380 -83.42 2.84 8.27
CA PRO A 380 -84.52 3.48 7.53
C PRO A 380 -84.09 4.69 6.67
N THR A 381 -85.06 5.27 5.97
CA THR A 381 -84.93 6.18 4.82
C THR A 381 -85.49 7.59 5.07
N SER A 382 -84.78 8.63 4.58
CA SER A 382 -85.33 9.95 4.20
C SER A 382 -84.26 10.67 3.36
N VAL A 383 -84.38 10.89 2.04
CA VAL A 383 -85.33 11.71 1.25
C VAL A 383 -85.03 13.22 1.35
N THR A 384 -84.35 13.74 0.30
CA THR A 384 -84.39 15.09 -0.36
C THR A 384 -84.62 16.37 0.50
N VAL A 385 -84.00 17.54 0.30
CA VAL A 385 -83.59 18.34 -0.90
C VAL A 385 -82.35 19.20 -0.46
N GLY A 386 -81.46 19.76 -1.28
CA GLY A 386 -81.28 19.87 -2.75
C GLY A 386 -81.03 21.34 -3.19
N GLY A 387 -80.19 21.58 -4.21
CA GLY A 387 -79.84 22.93 -4.71
C GLY A 387 -78.49 22.97 -5.44
N ASP A 388 -78.49 23.45 -6.69
CA ASP A 388 -77.37 23.34 -7.64
C ASP A 388 -76.26 24.40 -7.48
N THR A 389 -75.04 24.10 -7.96
CA THR A 389 -74.48 24.74 -9.18
C THR A 389 -73.10 24.19 -9.59
N SER A 390 -72.90 24.13 -10.91
CA SER A 390 -71.64 24.08 -11.70
C SER A 390 -70.32 24.49 -11.02
N SER A 391 -69.11 24.06 -11.38
CA SER A 391 -68.51 23.10 -12.34
C SER A 391 -66.97 23.38 -12.35
N LEU A 392 -66.20 22.72 -13.22
CA LEU A 392 -64.82 23.07 -13.64
C LEU A 392 -63.62 22.78 -12.70
N SER A 393 -62.96 21.66 -13.02
CA SER A 393 -61.49 21.55 -13.30
C SER A 393 -60.44 21.68 -12.19
N GLY A 394 -59.32 20.95 -12.36
CA GLY A 394 -58.00 21.54 -12.08
C GLY A 394 -57.01 20.79 -11.19
N TRP A 395 -56.51 19.65 -11.68
CA TRP A 395 -55.17 19.11 -11.38
C TRP A 395 -54.06 20.16 -11.08
N LEU A 396 -53.28 20.01 -9.98
CA LEU A 396 -51.83 19.63 -10.01
C LEU A 396 -51.03 19.87 -8.70
N THR A 397 -49.96 19.08 -8.57
CA THR A 397 -48.91 19.13 -7.54
C THR A 397 -47.69 19.98 -7.95
N LYS A 398 -46.96 20.54 -6.96
CA LYS A 398 -45.49 20.81 -6.97
C LYS A 398 -45.03 21.19 -5.56
N ARG A 399 -44.20 20.40 -4.87
CA ARG A 399 -42.71 20.41 -4.88
C ARG A 399 -42.07 21.82 -4.81
N ARG A 400 -41.32 22.05 -3.73
CA ARG A 400 -40.42 23.20 -3.54
C ARG A 400 -38.97 22.72 -3.73
N PHE A 401 -38.19 23.45 -4.53
CA PHE A 401 -36.72 23.36 -4.61
C PHE A 401 -36.11 24.30 -3.56
N GLN A 402 -34.92 23.99 -3.07
CA GLN A 402 -33.98 25.02 -2.64
C GLN A 402 -32.53 24.53 -2.78
N GLN A 403 -31.62 25.46 -3.06
CA GLN A 403 -30.27 25.23 -3.57
C GLN A 403 -29.26 26.10 -2.79
N TYR A 404 -27.98 25.74 -2.90
CA TYR A 404 -26.78 26.31 -2.27
C TYR A 404 -26.62 27.84 -2.32
N GLY A 405 -25.82 28.36 -1.39
CA GLY A 405 -25.17 29.68 -1.40
C GLY A 405 -24.09 29.73 -0.30
N ASP A 406 -22.90 30.24 -0.63
CA ASP A 406 -21.69 30.23 0.20
C ASP A 406 -21.67 31.30 1.32
N ASP A 407 -20.74 31.16 2.28
CA ASP A 407 -20.03 32.32 2.84
C ASP A 407 -18.67 31.95 3.47
N ASP A 408 -17.75 32.91 3.47
CA ASP A 408 -16.33 32.80 3.83
C ASP A 408 -16.06 33.29 5.27
N SER A 409 -15.07 32.72 5.97
CA SER A 409 -14.43 33.38 7.13
C SER A 409 -13.13 32.72 7.59
N THR A 410 -12.16 33.57 7.93
CA THR A 410 -10.82 33.21 8.43
C THR A 410 -10.71 33.35 9.96
N ALA A 411 -9.92 32.51 10.61
CA ALA A 411 -9.45 32.70 11.99
C ALA A 411 -8.07 32.06 12.21
N ASN A 412 -7.21 32.72 13.00
CA ASN A 412 -5.82 32.34 13.28
C ASN A 412 -5.63 31.89 14.75
N VAL A 413 -4.38 31.51 15.11
CA VAL A 413 -3.75 31.52 16.47
C VAL A 413 -3.92 30.21 17.31
N PRO A 414 -2.89 29.66 18.04
CA PRO A 414 -1.45 29.48 17.72
C PRO A 414 -0.74 28.21 18.37
N LEU A 415 0.61 28.07 18.23
CA LEU A 415 1.58 27.25 19.04
C LEU A 415 1.42 25.69 19.00
N THR A 416 2.41 24.78 19.16
CA THR A 416 3.92 24.67 19.20
C THR A 416 4.24 23.15 19.03
N SER A 417 5.40 22.60 18.60
CA SER A 417 6.82 22.92 18.89
C SER A 417 7.86 22.23 17.95
N LYS A 418 8.91 22.98 17.55
CA LYS A 418 10.37 22.67 17.30
C LYS A 418 10.86 21.27 16.83
N HIS A 419 11.98 21.13 16.09
CA HIS A 419 13.11 22.03 15.71
C HIS A 419 13.18 22.26 14.16
N ARG A 420 13.98 23.14 13.52
CA ARG A 420 15.04 24.15 13.81
C ARG A 420 16.53 23.72 13.93
N TRP A 421 17.25 23.73 12.80
CA TRP A 421 18.54 24.43 12.57
C TRP A 421 18.28 25.43 11.42
N ALA A 422 18.50 26.76 11.46
CA ALA A 422 19.63 27.59 11.91
C ALA A 422 20.71 27.79 10.81
N SER A 423 20.53 28.85 10.02
CA SER A 423 21.58 29.46 9.18
C SER A 423 21.58 30.97 9.43
N ASP A 424 22.55 31.46 10.18
CA ASP A 424 22.78 32.90 10.35
C ASP A 424 23.67 33.40 9.22
N THR A 425 23.27 34.49 8.56
CA THR A 425 24.13 35.27 7.67
C THR A 425 24.04 36.73 8.07
N GLU A 426 24.98 37.19 8.91
CA GLU A 426 25.27 38.61 9.01
C GLU A 426 26.00 39.04 7.73
N GLY A 427 25.49 40.09 7.09
CA GLY A 427 26.20 40.78 6.02
C GLY A 427 27.00 41.94 6.59
N SER A 428 28.25 42.06 6.14
CA SER A 428 29.03 43.30 6.26
C SER A 428 29.58 43.65 4.89
N ASP A 429 29.19 44.82 4.38
CA ASP A 429 29.79 45.42 3.19
C ASP A 429 31.30 45.57 3.34
N LEU A 430 32.02 45.43 2.23
CA LEU A 430 33.09 46.35 1.85
C LEU A 430 33.41 46.16 0.36
N SER A 431 33.39 47.26 -0.38
CA SER A 431 33.92 47.32 -1.74
C SER A 431 35.45 47.36 -1.71
N ASP A 432 36.11 46.80 -2.72
CA ASP A 432 36.75 47.64 -3.73
C ASP A 432 37.37 46.83 -4.89
N THR A 433 37.54 47.53 -6.00
CA THR A 433 38.11 47.08 -7.28
C THR A 433 39.61 46.75 -7.21
N GLU A 434 40.06 45.77 -8.02
CA GLU A 434 41.09 45.95 -9.08
C GLU A 434 41.29 44.61 -9.86
N VAL A 435 41.00 44.58 -11.17
CA VAL A 435 41.91 44.70 -12.33
C VAL A 435 42.35 43.37 -12.95
N PHE A 436 42.30 43.36 -14.29
CA PHE A 436 42.66 42.26 -15.20
C PHE A 436 44.05 41.65 -14.96
N ASN A 437 44.18 40.34 -15.15
CA ASN A 437 45.10 39.86 -16.19
C ASN A 437 44.82 38.44 -16.71
N THR A 438 44.59 38.35 -18.02
CA THR A 438 44.59 37.10 -18.78
C THR A 438 46.02 36.60 -19.03
N LYS A 439 46.30 35.31 -18.81
CA LYS A 439 47.43 34.65 -19.49
C LYS A 439 47.07 33.24 -19.96
N LYS A 440 46.92 33.10 -21.29
CA LYS A 440 47.07 31.82 -21.99
C LYS A 440 48.50 31.33 -21.79
N ILE A 441 48.68 30.03 -21.57
CA ILE A 441 49.90 29.32 -21.94
C ILE A 441 49.48 28.11 -22.76
N THR A 442 50.07 27.97 -23.95
CA THR A 442 49.84 26.85 -24.85
C THR A 442 51.18 26.23 -25.23
N GLN A 443 51.18 24.90 -25.35
CA GLN A 443 52.12 24.05 -26.08
C GLN A 443 53.50 23.66 -25.48
N LYS A 444 53.68 22.33 -25.49
CA LYS A 444 54.86 21.54 -25.91
C LYS A 444 56.06 21.43 -24.97
N GLY A 445 56.14 20.25 -24.33
CA GLY A 445 57.31 19.37 -24.30
C GLY A 445 56.84 18.00 -24.82
#